data_AF-A0A2H0NZ18-F1
#
_entry.id   AF-A0A2H0NZ18-F1
#
_cell.length_a   1.000
_cell.length_b   1.000
_cell.length_c   1.000
_cell.angle_alpha   90.00
_cell.angle_beta   90.00
_cell.angle_gamma   90.00
#
_symmetry.space_group_name_H-M   'P 1'
#
loop_
_entity.id
_entity.type
_entity.pdbx_description
1 polymer ?
#
loop_
_entity_poly.entity_id
_entity_poly.type
_entity_poly.pdbx_seq_one_letter_code
_entity_poly.pdbx_strand_id
1 'polypeptide(L)'
;MDLKHLGKKLESGGKSMLRASLLKLLPKPRPQAGPLDASRARRILVVRHDARLGNLLLMTPALRLLKTAFPSARVEVLLAGRYGDALKFHPCVDEILTAKALAGLRFRGYDLAFDFSPHH
;
A
#
# COMPACT_ATOMS: atom_id res chain seq x y z
N MET A 1 -34.48 25.63 -18.53
CA MET A 1 -33.43 24.96 -17.72
C MET A 1 -33.99 23.64 -17.24
N ASP A 2 -33.34 22.54 -17.58
CA ASP A 2 -33.90 21.18 -17.51
C ASP A 2 -33.73 20.57 -16.09
N LEU A 3 -34.85 20.26 -15.43
CA LEU A 3 -34.88 19.68 -14.07
C LEU A 3 -34.10 18.36 -13.96
N LYS A 4 -33.98 17.61 -15.06
CA LYS A 4 -33.23 16.34 -15.09
C LYS A 4 -31.73 16.53 -14.92
N HIS A 5 -31.17 17.64 -15.41
CA HIS A 5 -29.75 17.95 -15.24
C HIS A 5 -29.40 18.44 -13.83
N LEU A 6 -30.36 19.04 -13.12
CA LEU A 6 -30.20 19.53 -11.76
C LEU A 6 -30.16 18.38 -10.74
N GLY A 7 -31.04 17.38 -10.89
CA GLY A 7 -31.03 16.17 -10.05
C GLY A 7 -29.73 15.34 -10.20
N LYS A 8 -29.23 15.19 -11.43
CA LYS A 8 -27.98 14.47 -11.71
C LYS A 8 -26.74 15.14 -11.10
N LYS A 9 -26.73 16.47 -11.02
CA LYS A 9 -25.67 17.25 -10.33
C LYS A 9 -25.75 17.12 -8.81
N LEU A 10 -26.95 17.00 -8.24
CA LEU A 10 -27.14 16.86 -6.80
C LEU A 10 -26.70 15.46 -6.29
N GLU A 11 -26.98 14.40 -7.05
CA GLU A 11 -26.54 13.04 -6.71
C GLU A 11 -25.01 12.87 -6.75
N SER A 12 -24.34 13.49 -7.72
CA SER A 12 -22.88 13.40 -7.84
C SER A 12 -22.17 14.23 -6.77
N GLY A 13 -22.71 15.40 -6.42
CA GLY A 13 -22.24 16.24 -5.32
C GLY A 13 -22.38 15.55 -3.95
N GLY A 14 -23.55 14.97 -3.66
CA GLY A 14 -23.81 14.26 -2.41
C GLY A 14 -22.92 13.04 -2.20
N LYS A 15 -22.73 12.21 -3.24
CA LYS A 15 -21.83 11.03 -3.19
C LYS A 15 -20.38 11.44 -2.94
N SER A 16 -19.94 12.56 -3.53
CA SER A 16 -18.59 13.10 -3.32
C SER A 16 -18.40 13.60 -1.89
N MET A 17 -19.36 14.34 -1.34
CA MET A 17 -19.32 14.81 0.05
C MET A 17 -19.34 13.66 1.07
N LEU A 18 -20.16 12.63 0.83
CA LEU A 18 -20.20 11.43 1.67
C LEU A 18 -18.86 10.70 1.66
N ARG A 19 -18.27 10.49 0.48
CA ARG A 19 -16.93 9.89 0.35
C ARG A 19 -15.86 10.71 1.05
N ALA A 20 -15.86 12.03 0.85
CA ALA A 20 -14.90 12.92 1.50
C ALA A 20 -15.04 12.90 3.03
N SER A 21 -16.27 12.85 3.55
CA SER A 21 -16.54 12.77 4.98
C SER A 21 -16.11 11.43 5.57
N LEU A 22 -16.35 10.33 4.85
CA LEU A 22 -15.88 9.00 5.25
C LEU A 22 -14.35 8.92 5.24
N LEU A 23 -13.68 9.56 4.26
CA LEU A 23 -12.22 9.64 4.22
C LEU A 23 -11.63 10.37 5.43
N LYS A 24 -12.36 11.30 6.06
CA LYS A 24 -11.92 11.99 7.30
C LYS A 24 -11.90 11.07 8.52
N LEU A 25 -12.66 9.98 8.50
CA LEU A 25 -12.67 8.97 9.57
C LEU A 25 -11.51 7.97 9.44
N LEU A 26 -10.83 7.93 8.29
CA LEU A 26 -9.69 7.06 8.09
C LEU A 26 -8.46 7.57 8.86
N PRO A 27 -7.62 6.68 9.41
CA PRO A 27 -6.34 7.07 9.99
C PRO A 27 -5.56 7.94 9.02
N LYS A 28 -5.14 9.14 9.47
CA LYS A 28 -4.27 9.99 8.67
C LYS A 28 -2.90 9.32 8.57
N PRO A 29 -2.28 9.26 7.37
CA PRO A 29 -0.88 8.90 7.26
C PRO A 29 -0.08 9.83 8.16
N ARG A 30 0.71 9.28 9.08
CA ARG A 30 1.64 10.05 9.89
C ARG A 30 3.03 9.81 9.33
N PRO A 31 3.48 10.60 8.33
CA PRO A 31 4.87 10.53 7.93
C PRO A 31 5.73 10.78 9.17
N GLN A 32 6.67 9.88 9.42
CA GLN A 32 7.55 10.00 10.58
C GLN A 32 8.35 11.29 10.45
N ALA A 33 8.15 12.24 11.36
CA ALA A 33 8.91 13.47 11.42
C ALA A 33 10.19 13.22 12.22
N GLY A 34 11.35 13.54 11.64
CA GLY A 34 12.66 13.34 12.24
C GLY A 34 13.44 12.16 11.66
N PRO A 35 14.66 11.88 12.17
CA PRO A 35 15.49 10.79 11.70
C PRO A 35 14.77 9.44 11.81
N LEU A 36 14.89 8.60 10.79
CA LEU A 36 14.36 7.25 10.78
C LEU A 36 15.14 6.38 11.77
N ASP A 37 14.49 6.01 12.88
CA ASP A 37 15.03 5.03 13.81
C ASP A 37 14.60 3.62 13.37
N ALA A 38 15.55 2.90 12.79
CA ALA A 38 15.34 1.56 12.28
C ALA A 38 14.89 0.55 13.36
N SER A 39 15.22 0.80 14.63
CA SER A 39 14.81 -0.06 15.75
C SER A 39 13.31 0.08 16.09
N ARG A 40 12.68 1.18 15.66
CA ARG A 40 11.27 1.51 15.97
C ARG A 40 10.30 1.10 14.88
N ALA A 41 10.75 0.90 13.64
CA ALA A 41 9.89 0.46 12.55
C ALA A 41 9.40 -0.98 12.82
N ARG A 42 8.07 -1.18 12.83
CA ARG A 42 7.43 -2.47 13.10
C ARG A 42 6.69 -3.01 11.88
N ARG A 43 6.22 -2.15 10.98
CA ARG A 43 5.46 -2.56 9.78
C ARG A 43 5.94 -1.83 8.54
N ILE A 44 6.44 -2.59 7.57
CA ILE A 44 6.92 -2.10 6.28
C ILE A 44 6.01 -2.63 5.19
N LEU A 45 5.52 -1.73 4.35
CA LEU A 45 4.83 -2.07 3.12
C LEU A 45 5.80 -1.99 1.94
N VAL A 46 5.84 -3.03 1.12
CA VAL A 46 6.54 -3.03 -0.16
C VAL A 46 5.49 -3.08 -1.26
N VAL A 47 5.51 -2.13 -2.19
CA VAL A 47 4.51 -2.02 -3.26
C VAL A 47 5.13 -2.36 -4.59
N ARG A 48 4.44 -3.23 -5.34
CA ARG A 48 4.81 -3.59 -6.71
C ARG A 48 3.55 -3.76 -7.56
N HIS A 49 3.27 -2.78 -8.41
CA HIS A 49 2.03 -2.78 -9.21
C HIS A 49 2.16 -3.40 -10.61
N ASP A 50 3.35 -3.80 -11.07
CA ASP A 50 3.45 -4.53 -12.35
C ASP A 50 3.29 -6.03 -12.15
N ALA A 51 2.89 -6.71 -13.21
CA ALA A 51 2.77 -8.16 -13.28
C ALA A 51 3.88 -8.74 -14.19
N ARG A 52 5.14 -8.33 -14.02
CA ARG A 52 6.30 -8.88 -14.72
C ARG A 52 7.14 -9.69 -13.73
N LEU A 53 7.20 -11.00 -13.93
CA LEU A 53 7.94 -11.91 -13.03
C LEU A 53 9.41 -11.50 -12.85
N GLY A 54 10.09 -11.07 -13.93
CA GLY A 54 11.48 -10.62 -13.84
C GLY A 54 11.67 -9.47 -12.84
N ASN A 55 10.79 -8.49 -12.85
CA ASN A 55 10.84 -7.35 -11.94
C ASN A 55 10.55 -7.75 -10.49
N LEU A 56 9.67 -8.74 -10.30
CA LEU A 56 9.41 -9.32 -8.99
C LEU A 56 10.65 -10.01 -8.41
N LEU A 57 11.39 -10.75 -9.23
CA LEU A 57 12.63 -11.41 -8.82
C LEU A 57 13.72 -10.40 -8.46
N LEU A 58 13.85 -9.32 -9.23
CA LEU A 58 14.81 -8.24 -8.96
C LEU A 58 14.54 -7.48 -7.65
N MET A 59 13.34 -7.59 -7.08
CA MET A 59 13.00 -7.03 -5.78
C MET A 59 13.48 -7.89 -4.60
N THR A 60 13.75 -9.19 -4.80
CA THR A 60 14.18 -10.11 -3.73
C THR A 60 15.45 -9.68 -2.96
N PRO A 61 16.54 -9.20 -3.58
CA PRO A 61 17.68 -8.67 -2.82
C PRO A 61 17.30 -7.45 -1.98
N ALA A 62 16.40 -6.58 -2.48
CA ALA A 62 15.93 -5.43 -1.72
C ALA A 62 15.11 -5.86 -0.49
N LEU A 63 14.29 -6.91 -0.60
CA LEU A 63 13.57 -7.48 0.55
C LEU A 63 14.53 -7.99 1.64
N ARG A 64 15.66 -8.59 1.25
CA ARG A 64 16.71 -9.00 2.20
C ARG A 64 17.36 -7.80 2.88
N LEU A 65 17.69 -6.76 2.13
CA LEU A 65 18.27 -5.52 2.67
C LEU A 65 17.31 -4.85 3.66
N LEU A 66 16.01 -4.80 3.34
CA LEU A 66 14.99 -4.26 4.25
C LEU A 66 14.93 -5.06 5.55
N LYS A 67 14.96 -6.39 5.50
CA LYS A 67 14.94 -7.20 6.72
C LYS A 67 16.21 -7.04 7.55
N THR A 68 17.38 -6.90 6.92
CA THR A 68 18.64 -6.60 7.62
C THR A 68 18.62 -5.22 8.25
N ALA A 69 18.12 -4.20 7.54
CA ALA A 69 18.03 -2.83 8.03
C ALA A 69 16.97 -2.67 9.14
N PHE A 70 15.87 -3.43 9.06
CA PHE A 70 14.76 -3.38 10.01
C PHE A 70 14.44 -4.79 10.55
N PRO A 71 15.30 -5.39 11.40
CA PRO A 71 15.17 -6.79 11.82
C PRO A 71 13.86 -7.12 12.53
N SER A 72 13.31 -6.15 13.26
CA SER A 72 12.06 -6.28 14.00
C SER A 72 10.80 -5.99 13.17
N ALA A 73 10.95 -5.52 11.94
CA ALA A 73 9.81 -5.11 11.12
C ALA A 73 9.18 -6.33 10.44
N ARG A 74 7.84 -6.31 10.39
CA ARG A 74 7.03 -7.18 9.54
C ARG A 74 6.97 -6.59 8.14
N VAL A 75 7.37 -7.34 7.13
CA VAL A 75 7.44 -6.93 5.73
C VAL A 75 6.28 -7.54 4.96
N GLU A 76 5.37 -6.69 4.52
CA GLU A 76 4.18 -7.09 3.76
C GLU A 76 4.31 -6.57 2.33
N VAL A 77 4.10 -7.44 1.33
CA VAL A 77 4.31 -7.12 -0.09
C VAL A 77 2.98 -7.04 -0.82
N LEU A 78 2.62 -5.85 -1.31
CA LEU A 78 1.45 -5.63 -2.14
C LEU A 78 1.78 -5.83 -3.62
N LEU A 79 1.15 -6.83 -4.22
CA LEU A 79 1.31 -7.21 -5.63
C LEU A 79 0.04 -6.95 -6.44
N ALA A 80 0.19 -6.55 -7.70
CA ALA A 80 -0.92 -6.43 -8.64
C ALA A 80 -1.54 -7.79 -9.06
N GLY A 81 -0.83 -8.91 -8.85
CA GLY A 81 -1.39 -10.25 -9.02
C GLY A 81 -0.45 -11.24 -9.72
N ARG A 82 -1.05 -12.37 -10.14
CA ARG A 82 -0.54 -13.61 -10.80
C ARG A 82 0.75 -14.27 -10.29
N TYR A 83 1.68 -13.54 -9.71
CA TYR A 83 3.01 -14.04 -9.34
C TYR A 83 3.28 -14.00 -7.83
N GLY A 84 2.24 -13.87 -7.01
CA GLY A 84 2.40 -13.91 -5.55
C GLY A 84 3.07 -15.18 -5.04
N ASP A 85 2.82 -16.32 -5.69
CA ASP A 85 3.43 -17.59 -5.32
C ASP A 85 4.97 -17.58 -5.41
N ALA A 86 5.55 -16.73 -6.27
CA ALA A 86 7.00 -16.59 -6.39
C ALA A 86 7.66 -16.03 -5.11
N LEU A 87 6.90 -15.32 -4.27
CA LEU A 87 7.38 -14.80 -2.98
C LEU A 87 6.84 -15.57 -1.78
N LYS A 88 5.98 -16.57 -1.97
CA LYS A 88 5.26 -17.26 -0.88
C LYS A 88 6.18 -17.87 0.18
N PHE A 89 7.36 -18.33 -0.24
CA PHE A 89 8.35 -18.94 0.64
C PHE A 89 9.58 -18.06 0.87
N HIS A 90 9.52 -16.78 0.49
CA HIS A 90 10.65 -15.88 0.69
C HIS A 90 10.79 -15.57 2.20
N PRO A 91 11.94 -15.84 2.84
CA PRO A 91 12.09 -15.77 4.30
C PRO A 91 11.95 -14.36 4.88
N CYS A 92 12.13 -13.34 4.05
CA CYS A 92 11.97 -11.93 4.45
C CYS A 92 10.58 -11.36 4.17
N VAL A 93 9.62 -12.18 3.72
CA VAL A 93 8.24 -11.75 3.42
C VAL A 93 7.31 -12.38 4.45
N ASP A 94 6.64 -11.55 5.23
CA ASP A 94 5.72 -11.98 6.27
C ASP A 94 4.29 -12.16 5.76
N GLU A 95 3.89 -11.39 4.74
CA GLU A 95 2.55 -11.47 4.14
C GLU A 95 2.55 -10.95 2.70
N ILE A 96 1.76 -11.59 1.83
CA ILE A 96 1.53 -11.14 0.45
C ILE A 96 0.11 -10.59 0.35
N LEU A 97 0.01 -9.33 -0.06
CA LEU A 97 -1.23 -8.61 -0.26
C LEU A 97 -1.53 -8.49 -1.76
N THR A 98 -2.82 -8.47 -2.08
CA THR A 98 -3.30 -8.22 -3.44
C THR A 98 -4.16 -6.97 -3.47
N ALA A 99 -4.62 -6.57 -4.66
CA ALA A 99 -5.54 -5.44 -4.83
C ALA A 99 -6.78 -5.50 -3.89
N LYS A 100 -7.21 -6.69 -3.47
CA LYS A 100 -8.31 -6.88 -2.50
C LYS A 100 -8.04 -6.23 -1.14
N ALA A 101 -6.78 -6.11 -0.73
CA ALA A 101 -6.38 -5.54 0.55
C ALA A 101 -6.34 -3.99 0.55
N LEU A 102 -6.44 -3.34 -0.61
CA LEU A 102 -6.29 -1.88 -0.73
C LEU A 102 -7.26 -1.09 0.16
N ALA A 103 -8.51 -1.53 0.26
CA ALA A 103 -9.54 -0.85 1.05
C ALA A 103 -9.20 -0.78 2.55
N GLY A 104 -8.47 -1.77 3.07
CA GLY A 104 -8.09 -1.88 4.47
C GLY A 104 -6.67 -1.39 4.79
N LEU A 105 -5.89 -1.05 3.77
CA LEU A 105 -4.45 -0.83 3.90
C LEU A 105 -4.11 0.30 4.90
N ARG A 106 -4.92 1.36 4.94
CA ARG A 106 -4.76 2.48 5.88
C ARG A 106 -4.91 2.09 7.35
N PHE A 107 -5.69 1.05 7.65
CA PHE A 107 -5.90 0.59 9.02
C PHE A 107 -4.79 -0.35 9.51
N ARG A 108 -3.91 -0.82 8.61
CA ARG A 108 -2.78 -1.68 8.98
C ARG A 108 -1.64 -0.93 9.66
N GLY A 109 -1.61 0.41 9.57
CA GLY A 109 -0.68 1.27 10.30
C GLY A 109 0.78 1.03 9.94
N TYR A 110 1.15 1.11 8.66
CA TYR A 110 2.55 0.99 8.24
C TYR A 110 3.37 2.19 8.68
N ASP A 111 4.58 1.91 9.16
CA ASP A 111 5.57 2.92 9.52
C ASP A 111 6.33 3.41 8.29
N LEU A 112 6.61 2.51 7.34
CA LEU A 112 7.34 2.77 6.11
C LEU A 112 6.66 2.10 4.91
N ALA A 113 6.80 2.74 3.73
CA ALA A 113 6.38 2.17 2.46
C ALA A 113 7.47 2.37 1.40
N PHE A 114 7.80 1.31 0.66
CA PHE A 114 8.73 1.34 -0.46
C PHE A 114 8.00 0.96 -1.74
N ASP A 115 7.95 1.86 -2.71
CA ASP A 115 7.38 1.58 -4.03
C ASP A 115 8.50 1.17 -5.00
N PHE A 116 8.46 -0.09 -5.46
CA PHE A 116 9.41 -0.64 -6.42
C PHE A 116 8.89 -0.59 -7.86
N SER A 117 7.83 0.19 -8.09
CA SER A 117 7.20 0.27 -9.39
C SER A 117 7.83 1.34 -10.26
N PRO A 118 8.01 1.08 -11.58
CA PRO A 118 8.64 2.03 -12.46
C PRO A 118 7.77 3.28 -12.55
N HIS A 119 8.43 4.43 -12.46
CA HIS A 119 7.85 5.72 -12.78
C HIS A 119 7.99 5.89 -14.29
N HIS A 120 6.98 5.48 -15.05
CA HIS A 120 6.86 5.77 -16.49
C HIS A 120 5.90 6.92 -16.71
#